data_AF-A0A2P8QTC1-F1
#
_entry.id   AF-A0A2P8QTC1-F1
#
_cell.length_a   1.000
_cell.length_b   1.000
_cell.length_c   1.000
_cell.angle_alpha   90.00
_cell.angle_beta   90.00
_cell.angle_gamma   90.00
#
_symmetry.space_group_name_H-M   'P 1'
#
loop_
_entity.id
_entity.type
_entity.pdbx_description
1 polymer ?
#
loop_
_entity_poly.entity_id
_entity_poly.type
_entity_poly.pdbx_seq_one_letter_code
_entity_poly.pdbx_strand_id
1 'polypeptide(L)'
;MDTQQKTGTPPYPDIPALIENDEREYRDPGIPSTVAVLGHPIHPLLVTLPIAFLLALAVTDAVYWLNKDPFWARASFWLVVAGFATTLPAALTGLMDFLRIDRVRKRTAGLAHLVLNITIIVLTGINLLLRLNNVVGAILPTGLTLSLITATLLGLSGWYGAELIYRHKIAVIGNSSRSEP
;
A
#
# COMPACT_ATOMS: atom_id res chain seq x y z
N MET A 1 -19.90 4.41 -43.89
CA MET A 1 -20.51 3.23 -43.25
C MET A 1 -19.36 2.32 -42.89
N ASP A 2 -18.80 2.47 -41.68
CA ASP A 2 -17.80 1.55 -41.15
C ASP A 2 -18.40 0.83 -39.94
N THR A 3 -18.74 -0.43 -40.19
CA THR A 3 -19.28 -1.39 -39.25
C THR A 3 -18.15 -1.83 -38.31
N GLN A 4 -17.90 -1.05 -37.26
CA GLN A 4 -17.07 -1.52 -36.14
C GLN A 4 -17.85 -2.60 -35.39
N GLN A 5 -17.56 -3.85 -35.73
CA GLN A 5 -18.00 -5.02 -34.99
C GLN A 5 -17.61 -4.86 -33.52
N LYS A 6 -18.61 -4.75 -32.65
CA LYS A 6 -18.47 -4.96 -31.21
C LYS A 6 -18.05 -6.42 -30.99
N THR A 7 -16.75 -6.70 -31.04
CA THR A 7 -16.20 -7.91 -30.43
C THR A 7 -16.40 -7.74 -28.93
N GLY A 8 -17.36 -8.47 -28.37
CA GLY A 8 -17.86 -8.33 -26.99
C GLY A 8 -16.88 -8.76 -25.90
N THR A 9 -15.58 -8.71 -26.17
CA THR A 9 -14.53 -9.02 -25.20
C THR A 9 -13.66 -7.78 -25.04
N PRO A 10 -13.54 -7.22 -23.82
CA PRO A 10 -12.63 -6.10 -23.60
C PRO A 10 -11.18 -6.50 -23.95
N PRO A 11 -10.31 -5.55 -24.34
CA PRO A 11 -8.91 -5.82 -24.68
C PRO A 11 -8.04 -6.17 -23.47
N TYR A 12 -8.64 -6.37 -22.30
CA TYR A 12 -8.00 -6.68 -21.03
C TYR A 12 -8.59 -7.97 -20.44
N PRO A 13 -7.85 -8.68 -19.56
CA PRO A 13 -8.35 -9.89 -18.92
C PRO A 13 -9.71 -9.67 -18.26
N ASP A 14 -10.70 -10.46 -18.66
CA ASP A 14 -12.08 -10.39 -18.13
C ASP A 14 -12.17 -11.13 -16.79
N ILE A 15 -11.33 -10.74 -15.84
CA ILE A 15 -11.31 -11.30 -14.48
C ILE A 15 -12.33 -10.49 -13.67
N PRO A 16 -13.40 -11.13 -13.16
CA PRO A 16 -14.41 -10.48 -12.33
C PRO A 16 -13.73 -9.67 -11.22
N ALA A 17 -14.17 -8.43 -11.03
CA ALA A 17 -13.70 -7.67 -9.89
C ALA A 17 -14.21 -8.34 -8.61
N LEU A 18 -13.33 -8.51 -7.63
CA LEU A 18 -13.71 -9.05 -6.32
C LEU A 18 -14.53 -8.04 -5.51
N ILE A 19 -14.37 -6.74 -5.78
CA ILE A 19 -15.02 -5.65 -5.02
C ILE A 19 -15.87 -4.76 -5.93
N GLU A 20 -15.25 -4.02 -6.86
CA GLU A 20 -15.96 -3.06 -7.72
C GLU A 20 -15.43 -3.06 -9.15
N ASN A 21 -16.32 -2.91 -10.14
CA ASN A 21 -15.96 -2.76 -11.54
C ASN A 21 -16.74 -1.60 -12.17
N ASP A 22 -16.03 -0.70 -12.85
CA ASP A 22 -16.61 0.32 -13.73
C ASP A 22 -15.90 0.28 -15.08
N GLU A 23 -16.52 -0.34 -16.08
CA GLU A 23 -15.94 -0.53 -17.42
C GLU A 23 -15.45 0.77 -18.07
N ARG A 24 -16.05 1.91 -17.70
CA ARG A 24 -15.68 3.23 -18.23
C ARG A 24 -14.26 3.63 -17.81
N GLU A 25 -13.84 3.24 -16.61
CA GLU A 25 -12.50 3.56 -16.09
C GLU A 25 -11.40 2.79 -16.82
N TYR A 26 -11.68 1.61 -17.39
CA TYR A 26 -10.73 0.90 -18.24
C TYR A 26 -10.44 1.61 -19.56
N ARG A 27 -11.35 2.48 -20.01
CA ARG A 27 -11.17 3.31 -21.22
C ARG A 27 -10.71 4.73 -20.91
N ASP A 28 -10.76 5.13 -19.64
CA ASP A 28 -10.31 6.44 -19.16
C ASP A 28 -8.77 6.53 -19.25
N PRO A 29 -8.17 7.71 -19.54
CA PRO A 29 -6.71 7.84 -19.56
C PRO A 29 -6.08 7.68 -18.16
N GLY A 30 -6.87 7.72 -17.08
CA GLY A 30 -6.38 7.67 -15.72
C GLY A 30 -6.31 9.05 -15.07
N ILE A 31 -6.14 9.05 -13.75
CA ILE A 31 -5.98 10.26 -12.95
C ILE A 31 -4.56 10.26 -12.36
N PRO A 32 -3.77 11.33 -12.59
CA PRO A 32 -2.44 11.43 -11.98
C PRO A 32 -2.55 11.58 -10.46
N SER A 33 -1.49 11.18 -9.76
CA SER A 33 -1.37 11.43 -8.31
C SER A 33 -1.30 12.94 -8.05
N THR A 34 -1.86 13.36 -6.92
CA THR A 34 -1.80 14.72 -6.39
C THR A 34 -0.37 15.10 -6.03
N VAL A 35 0.40 14.15 -5.49
CA VAL A 35 1.78 14.39 -5.07
C VAL A 35 2.72 13.73 -6.06
N ALA A 36 3.27 14.55 -6.96
CA ALA A 36 4.23 14.13 -7.97
C ALA A 36 5.47 15.04 -7.97
N VAL A 37 6.64 14.46 -8.28
CA VAL A 37 7.89 15.20 -8.51
C VAL A 37 8.35 14.90 -9.93
N LEU A 38 8.56 15.94 -10.74
CA LEU A 38 8.89 15.82 -12.17
C LEU A 38 7.88 14.93 -12.94
N GLY A 39 6.61 14.95 -12.54
CA GLY A 39 5.56 14.11 -13.11
C GLY A 39 5.53 12.67 -12.59
N HIS A 40 6.46 12.25 -11.74
CA HIS A 40 6.46 10.91 -11.16
C HIS A 40 5.62 10.86 -9.86
N PRO A 41 4.63 9.95 -9.75
CA PRO A 41 3.84 9.81 -8.54
C PRO A 41 4.73 9.32 -7.38
N ILE A 42 4.73 10.07 -6.28
CA ILE A 42 5.65 9.81 -5.16
C ILE A 42 5.13 8.73 -4.22
N HIS A 43 3.81 8.62 -4.03
CA HIS A 43 3.24 7.63 -3.13
C HIS A 43 3.65 6.18 -3.50
N PRO A 44 3.52 5.72 -4.77
CA PRO A 44 3.96 4.38 -5.16
C PRO A 44 5.48 4.15 -5.01
N LEU A 45 6.29 5.21 -5.11
CA LEU A 45 7.73 5.12 -4.83
C LEU A 45 7.98 4.92 -3.34
N LEU A 46 7.36 5.74 -2.49
CA LEU A 46 7.59 5.75 -1.05
C LEU A 46 7.12 4.48 -0.36
N VAL A 47 6.03 3.85 -0.81
CA VAL A 47 5.48 2.63 -0.19
C VAL A 47 6.41 1.42 -0.29
N THR A 48 7.38 1.42 -1.21
CA THR A 48 8.34 0.32 -1.36
C THR A 48 9.17 0.07 -0.10
N LEU A 49 9.60 1.14 0.58
CA LEU A 49 10.41 1.08 1.79
C LEU A 49 9.66 0.48 3.00
N PRO A 50 8.49 1.00 3.42
CA PRO A 50 7.75 0.42 4.55
C PRO A 50 7.30 -1.01 4.25
N ILE A 51 6.96 -1.35 3.00
CA ILE A 51 6.66 -2.74 2.61
C ILE A 51 7.85 -3.65 2.90
N ALA A 52 9.04 -3.29 2.41
CA ALA A 52 10.25 -4.08 2.63
C ALA A 52 10.59 -4.22 4.13
N PHE A 53 10.59 -3.10 4.86
CA PHE A 53 10.99 -3.11 6.27
C PHE A 53 10.01 -3.85 7.18
N LEU A 54 8.70 -3.68 7.00
CA LEU A 54 7.70 -4.32 7.86
C LEU A 54 7.52 -5.81 7.56
N LEU A 55 7.69 -6.24 6.30
CA LEU A 55 7.75 -7.66 5.98
C LEU A 55 9.02 -8.31 6.54
N ALA A 56 10.17 -7.65 6.38
CA ALA A 56 11.42 -8.12 6.96
C ALA A 56 11.34 -8.21 8.49
N LEU A 57 10.71 -7.24 9.16
CA LEU A 57 10.46 -7.26 10.60
C LEU A 57 9.73 -8.53 11.05
N ALA A 58 8.66 -8.91 10.36
CA ALA A 58 7.92 -10.13 10.67
C ALA A 58 8.78 -11.38 10.49
N VAL A 59 9.61 -11.42 9.44
CA VAL A 59 10.55 -12.52 9.20
C VAL A 59 11.61 -12.57 10.30
N THR A 60 12.24 -11.45 10.66
CA THR A 60 13.30 -11.42 11.68
C THR A 60 12.77 -11.77 13.06
N ASP A 61 11.54 -11.36 13.42
CA ASP A 61 10.90 -11.79 14.66
C ASP A 61 10.61 -13.31 14.67
N ALA A 62 10.18 -13.87 13.54
CA ALA A 62 9.96 -15.31 13.41
C ALA A 62 11.28 -16.09 13.51
N VAL A 63 12.35 -15.60 12.90
CA VAL A 63 13.67 -16.22 13.01
C VAL A 63 14.20 -16.15 14.44
N TYR A 64 14.06 -15.00 15.12
CA TYR A 64 14.37 -14.87 16.54
C TYR A 64 13.56 -15.88 17.38
N TRP A 65 12.28 -16.08 17.06
CA TRP A 65 11.46 -17.07 17.76
C TRP A 65 12.04 -18.48 17.66
N LEU A 66 12.58 -18.86 16.49
CA LEU A 66 13.12 -20.18 16.22
C LEU A 66 14.50 -20.42 16.87
N ASN A 67 15.42 -19.46 16.79
CA ASN A 67 16.82 -19.67 17.18
C ASN A 67 17.27 -18.90 18.44
N LYS A 68 16.45 -17.95 18.93
CA LYS A 68 16.74 -17.07 20.07
C LYS A 68 18.02 -16.23 19.95
N ASP A 69 18.60 -16.10 18.75
CA ASP A 69 19.83 -15.34 18.55
C ASP A 69 19.53 -13.82 18.68
N PRO A 70 20.15 -13.13 19.65
CA PRO A 70 19.94 -11.69 19.87
C PRO A 70 20.25 -10.79 18.68
N PHE A 71 20.99 -11.26 17.67
CA PHE A 71 21.16 -10.55 16.39
C PHE A 71 19.82 -10.20 15.75
N TRP A 72 18.92 -11.18 15.65
CA TRP A 72 17.61 -10.98 15.03
C TRP A 72 16.74 -10.02 15.83
N ALA A 73 16.87 -10.00 17.16
CA ALA A 73 16.17 -9.03 17.99
C ALA A 73 16.60 -7.58 17.72
N ARG A 74 17.91 -7.36 17.58
CA ARG A 74 18.46 -6.04 17.19
C ARG A 74 18.06 -5.64 15.78
N ALA A 75 18.09 -6.60 14.84
CA ALA A 75 17.65 -6.36 13.47
C ALA A 75 16.16 -5.96 13.43
N SER A 76 15.28 -6.72 14.11
CA SER A 76 13.86 -6.39 14.23
C SER A 76 13.63 -4.99 14.81
N PHE A 77 14.39 -4.58 15.84
CA PHE A 77 14.26 -3.24 16.39
C PHE A 77 14.52 -2.14 15.35
N TRP A 78 15.61 -2.25 14.59
CA TRP A 78 15.91 -1.26 13.55
C TRP A 78 14.94 -1.33 12.37
N LEU A 79 14.42 -2.51 12.04
CA LEU A 79 13.40 -2.68 11.00
C LEU A 79 12.07 -2.04 11.40
N VAL A 80 11.63 -2.15 12.65
CA VAL A 80 10.41 -1.46 13.09
C VAL A 80 10.60 0.06 13.14
N VAL A 81 11.79 0.55 13.53
CA VAL A 81 12.13 1.98 13.47
C VAL A 81 12.08 2.50 12.03
N ALA A 82 12.79 1.84 11.11
CA ALA A 82 12.85 2.24 9.71
C ALA A 82 11.49 2.10 9.01
N GLY A 83 10.77 1.01 9.30
CA GLY A 83 9.41 0.78 8.80
C GLY A 83 8.45 1.87 9.25
N PHE A 84 8.44 2.21 10.55
CA PHE A 84 7.61 3.29 11.06
C PHE A 84 7.97 4.64 10.42
N ALA A 85 9.26 5.00 10.42
CA ALA A 85 9.74 6.27 9.90
C ALA A 85 9.40 6.47 8.41
N THR A 86 9.52 5.43 7.59
CA THR A 86 9.21 5.48 6.15
C THR A 86 7.72 5.36 5.83
N THR A 87 6.93 4.77 6.73
CA THR A 87 5.46 4.72 6.56
C THR A 87 4.85 6.12 6.67
N LEU A 88 5.37 7.01 7.52
CA LEU A 88 4.82 8.36 7.72
C LEU A 88 4.77 9.21 6.43
N PRO A 89 5.86 9.41 5.66
CA PRO A 89 5.80 10.16 4.41
C PRO A 89 4.96 9.43 3.35
N ALA A 90 5.00 8.10 3.28
CA ALA A 90 4.14 7.33 2.38
C ALA A 90 2.64 7.56 2.69
N ALA A 91 2.27 7.52 3.97
CA ALA A 91 0.90 7.76 4.43
C ALA A 91 0.44 9.19 4.15
N LEU A 92 1.32 10.19 4.33
CA LEU A 92 1.00 11.58 4.01
C LEU A 92 0.68 11.75 2.53
N THR A 93 1.53 11.23 1.65
CA THR A 93 1.29 11.33 0.19
C THR A 93 0.03 10.58 -0.26
N GLY A 94 -0.24 9.39 0.28
CA GLY A 94 -1.46 8.63 -0.01
C GLY A 94 -2.72 9.29 0.54
N LEU A 95 -2.65 9.91 1.72
CA LEU A 95 -3.77 10.67 2.30
C LEU A 95 -4.10 11.90 1.44
N MET A 96 -3.08 12.57 0.89
CA MET A 96 -3.32 13.69 -0.03
C MET A 96 -4.06 13.26 -1.30
N ASP A 97 -3.69 12.10 -1.87
CA ASP A 97 -4.40 11.52 -3.01
C ASP A 97 -5.84 11.17 -2.65
N PHE A 98 -6.07 10.54 -1.49
CA PHE A 98 -7.42 10.25 -1.01
C PHE A 98 -8.25 11.53 -0.86
N LEU A 99 -7.72 12.56 -0.20
CA LEU A 99 -8.46 13.80 0.06
C LEU A 99 -8.71 14.66 -1.18
N ARG A 100 -7.85 14.59 -2.19
CA ARG A 100 -7.95 15.46 -3.39
C ARG A 100 -8.49 14.78 -4.63
N ILE A 101 -8.44 13.44 -4.73
CA ILE A 101 -8.94 12.71 -5.89
C ILE A 101 -10.31 12.09 -5.56
N ASP A 102 -11.38 12.68 -6.09
CA ASP A 102 -12.75 12.22 -5.89
C ASP A 102 -12.95 10.74 -6.25
N ARG A 103 -12.27 10.27 -7.31
CA ARG A 103 -12.33 8.87 -7.75
C ARG A 103 -11.84 7.93 -6.66
N VAL A 104 -10.76 8.27 -5.93
CA VAL A 104 -10.27 7.45 -4.81
C VAL A 104 -11.35 7.28 -3.75
N ARG A 105 -12.00 8.38 -3.34
CA ARG A 105 -12.98 8.36 -2.23
C ARG A 105 -14.29 7.67 -2.57
N LYS A 106 -14.64 7.62 -3.86
CA LYS A 106 -15.87 6.97 -4.34
C LYS A 106 -15.75 5.46 -4.47
N ARG A 107 -14.55 4.88 -4.32
CA ARG A 107 -14.31 3.44 -4.45
C ARG A 107 -14.10 2.80 -3.08
N THR A 108 -14.72 1.66 -2.83
CA THR A 108 -14.53 0.90 -1.58
C THR A 108 -13.06 0.53 -1.38
N ALA A 109 -12.33 0.24 -2.45
CA ALA A 109 -10.89 -0.01 -2.40
C ALA A 109 -10.10 1.17 -1.80
N GLY A 110 -10.50 2.42 -2.07
CA GLY A 110 -9.85 3.62 -1.54
C GLY A 110 -10.02 3.72 -0.03
N LEU A 111 -11.25 3.51 0.46
CA LEU A 111 -11.54 3.54 1.90
C LEU A 111 -10.90 2.36 2.63
N ALA A 112 -11.00 1.15 2.08
CA ALA A 112 -10.37 -0.05 2.64
C ALA A 112 -8.86 0.12 2.76
N HIS A 113 -8.20 0.59 1.71
CA HIS A 113 -6.76 0.88 1.72
C HIS A 113 -6.40 1.92 2.79
N LEU A 114 -7.15 3.02 2.91
CA LEU A 114 -6.90 4.04 3.93
C LEU A 114 -7.00 3.47 5.36
N VAL A 115 -8.09 2.75 5.67
CA VAL A 115 -8.32 2.19 7.01
C VAL A 115 -7.27 1.15 7.38
N LEU A 116 -6.90 0.28 6.45
CA LEU A 116 -5.83 -0.70 6.66
C LEU A 116 -4.50 -0.01 6.96
N ASN A 117 -4.12 1.03 6.21
CA ASN A 117 -2.86 1.74 6.44
C ASN A 117 -2.84 2.52 7.77
N ILE A 118 -3.95 3.14 8.19
CA ILE A 118 -4.04 3.76 9.52
C ILE A 118 -3.81 2.69 10.61
N THR A 119 -4.42 1.51 10.44
CA THR A 119 -4.26 0.39 11.38
C THR A 119 -2.80 -0.09 11.43
N ILE A 120 -2.16 -0.26 10.27
CA ILE A 120 -0.74 -0.63 10.15
C ILE A 120 0.16 0.38 10.88
N ILE A 121 -0.07 1.69 10.71
CA ILE A 121 0.71 2.74 11.39
C ILE A 121 0.57 2.61 12.90
N VAL A 122 -0.66 2.44 13.40
CA VAL A 122 -0.92 2.30 14.85
C VAL A 122 -0.25 1.06 15.41
N LEU A 123 -0.42 -0.10 14.78
CA LEU A 123 0.19 -1.36 15.23
C LEU A 123 1.72 -1.30 15.20
N THR A 124 2.30 -0.72 14.15
CA THR A 124 3.74 -0.52 14.03
C THR A 124 4.26 0.42 15.12
N GLY A 125 3.55 1.52 15.39
CA GLY A 125 3.88 2.46 16.46
C GLY A 125 3.85 1.81 17.84
N ILE A 126 2.81 1.01 18.14
CA ILE A 126 2.74 0.23 19.38
C ILE A 126 3.90 -0.75 19.48
N ASN A 127 4.20 -1.50 18.40
CA ASN A 127 5.29 -2.47 18.37
C ASN A 127 6.66 -1.80 18.58
N LEU A 128 6.87 -0.61 18.01
CA LEU A 128 8.05 0.21 18.24
C LEU A 128 8.16 0.65 19.70
N LEU A 129 7.09 1.21 20.27
CA LEU A 129 7.07 1.69 21.66
C LEU A 129 7.39 0.57 22.66
N LEU A 130 6.85 -0.62 22.45
CA LEU A 130 7.15 -1.80 23.28
C LEU A 130 8.64 -2.15 23.28
N ARG A 131 9.35 -1.91 22.17
CA ARG A 131 10.75 -2.31 21.98
C ARG A 131 11.75 -1.26 22.42
N LEU A 132 11.36 0.02 22.59
CA LEU A 132 12.27 1.14 22.91
C LEU A 132 13.17 0.87 24.12
N ASN A 133 12.62 0.25 25.17
CA ASN A 133 13.35 -0.05 26.42
C ASN A 133 13.57 -1.56 26.64
N ASN A 134 13.17 -2.41 25.69
CA ASN A 134 13.23 -3.86 25.84
C ASN A 134 13.32 -4.57 24.48
N VAL A 135 14.43 -4.35 23.76
CA VAL A 135 14.64 -4.87 22.38
C VAL A 135 14.41 -6.38 22.27
N VAL A 136 14.85 -7.16 23.26
CA VAL A 136 14.81 -8.63 23.22
C VAL A 136 13.52 -9.18 23.84
N GLY A 137 13.13 -8.69 25.02
CA GLY A 137 11.98 -9.21 25.75
C GLY A 137 10.63 -8.78 25.18
N ALA A 138 10.57 -7.69 24.41
CA ALA A 138 9.33 -7.23 23.79
C ALA A 138 8.92 -8.06 22.55
N ILE A 139 9.80 -8.91 22.02
CA ILE A 139 9.51 -9.68 20.81
C ILE A 139 8.45 -10.75 21.08
N LEU A 140 8.59 -11.53 22.15
CA LEU A 140 7.71 -12.67 22.39
C LEU A 140 6.83 -12.49 23.63
N PRO A 141 5.54 -12.86 23.54
CA PRO A 141 4.79 -13.20 22.32
C PRO A 141 4.31 -11.95 21.55
N THR A 142 4.21 -10.81 22.23
CA THR A 142 3.44 -9.65 21.77
C THR A 142 4.01 -9.00 20.52
N GLY A 143 5.33 -8.74 20.48
CA GLY A 143 5.98 -8.09 19.34
C GLY A 143 5.84 -8.88 18.04
N LEU A 144 6.06 -10.19 18.08
CA LEU A 144 5.90 -11.10 16.94
C LEU A 144 4.46 -11.12 16.45
N THR A 145 3.47 -11.22 17.36
CA THR A 145 2.05 -11.17 16.99
C THR A 145 1.71 -9.86 16.27
N LEU A 146 2.17 -8.72 16.80
CA LEU A 146 1.97 -7.42 16.14
C LEU A 146 2.64 -7.38 14.76
N SER A 147 3.86 -7.90 14.62
CA SER A 147 4.57 -7.95 13.34
C SER A 147 3.84 -8.81 12.31
N LEU A 148 3.33 -9.99 12.68
CA LEU A 148 2.59 -10.88 11.79
C LEU A 148 1.24 -10.27 11.36
N ILE A 149 0.50 -9.67 12.29
CA ILE A 149 -0.75 -8.97 11.96
C ILE A 149 -0.45 -7.80 11.01
N THR A 150 0.57 -6.99 11.32
CA THR A 150 0.97 -5.85 10.49
C THR A 150 1.36 -6.29 9.08
N ALA A 151 2.18 -7.33 8.94
CA ALA A 151 2.58 -7.88 7.64
C ALA A 151 1.37 -8.40 6.83
N THR A 152 0.41 -9.04 7.50
CA THR A 152 -0.82 -9.54 6.85
C THR A 152 -1.68 -8.38 6.36
N LEU A 153 -1.94 -7.39 7.22
CA LEU A 153 -2.69 -6.20 6.84
C LEU A 153 -1.99 -5.42 5.72
N LEU A 154 -0.66 -5.41 5.70
CA LEU A 154 0.12 -4.76 4.65
C LEU A 154 -0.06 -5.46 3.30
N GLY A 155 -0.13 -6.80 3.28
CA GLY A 155 -0.48 -7.56 2.08
C GLY A 155 -1.90 -7.25 1.57
N LEU A 156 -2.89 -7.22 2.47
CA LEU A 156 -4.26 -6.85 2.13
C LEU A 156 -4.34 -5.40 1.64
N SER A 157 -3.66 -4.47 2.31
CA SER A 157 -3.56 -3.07 1.90
C SER A 157 -2.96 -2.95 0.50
N GLY A 158 -1.87 -3.68 0.23
CA GLY A 158 -1.23 -3.75 -1.08
C GLY A 158 -2.16 -4.23 -2.19
N TRP A 159 -3.04 -5.20 -1.89
CA TRP A 159 -4.07 -5.66 -2.83
C TRP A 159 -5.02 -4.53 -3.23
N TYR A 160 -5.58 -3.80 -2.25
CA TYR A 160 -6.47 -2.66 -2.54
C TYR A 160 -5.73 -1.50 -3.23
N GLY A 161 -4.45 -1.28 -2.91
CA GLY A 161 -3.61 -0.30 -3.61
C GLY A 161 -3.41 -0.67 -5.08
N ALA A 162 -3.15 -1.95 -5.38
CA ALA A 162 -3.07 -2.46 -6.74
C ALA A 162 -4.41 -2.32 -7.48
N GLU A 163 -5.53 -2.58 -6.81
CA GLU A 163 -6.87 -2.39 -7.40
C GLU A 163 -7.12 -0.93 -7.81
N LEU A 164 -6.72 0.04 -6.98
CA LEU A 164 -6.82 1.47 -7.32
C LEU A 164 -5.98 1.84 -8.55
N ILE A 165 -4.75 1.31 -8.65
CA ILE A 165 -3.85 1.60 -9.78
C ILE A 165 -4.35 0.93 -11.06
N TYR A 166 -4.61 -0.38 -11.01
CA TYR A 166 -4.80 -1.19 -12.21
C TYR A 166 -6.26 -1.25 -12.69
N ARG A 167 -7.25 -1.15 -11.79
CA ARG A 167 -8.68 -1.17 -12.17
C ARG A 167 -9.27 0.24 -12.27
N HIS A 168 -8.90 1.13 -11.35
CA HIS A 168 -9.46 2.49 -11.29
C HIS A 168 -8.55 3.57 -11.90
N LYS A 169 -7.37 3.18 -12.40
CA LYS A 169 -6.38 4.03 -13.08
C LYS A 169 -5.96 5.25 -12.27
N ILE A 170 -5.78 5.06 -10.97
CA ILE A 170 -5.31 6.10 -10.06
C ILE A 170 -3.77 6.10 -10.05
N ALA A 171 -3.18 7.29 -10.03
CA ALA A 171 -1.74 7.51 -10.22
C ALA A 171 -1.21 7.04 -11.59
N VAL A 172 -2.10 6.99 -12.60
CA VAL A 172 -1.76 6.63 -13.98
C VAL A 172 -1.79 7.88 -14.86
N ILE A 173 -0.76 8.02 -15.69
CA ILE A 173 -0.66 9.08 -16.71
C ILE A 173 -1.00 8.43 -18.05
N GLY A 174 -2.20 8.72 -18.58
CA GLY A 174 -2.59 8.25 -19.90
C GLY A 174 -2.65 9.37 -20.94
N ASN A 175 -2.89 8.96 -22.19
CA ASN A 175 -3.03 9.84 -23.33
C ASN A 175 -4.38 10.57 -23.30
N SER A 176 -4.51 11.63 -22.50
CA SER A 176 -5.65 12.51 -22.68
C SER A 176 -5.53 13.20 -24.05
N SER A 177 -6.52 13.02 -24.93
CA SER A 177 -6.66 13.81 -26.16
C SER A 177 -7.19 15.23 -25.88
N ARG A 178 -7.02 15.72 -24.64
CA ARG A 178 -7.24 17.15 -24.37
C ARG A 178 -6.04 17.86 -24.97
N SER A 179 -6.21 18.25 -26.23
CA SER A 179 -5.56 19.43 -26.79
C SER A 179 -5.45 20.48 -25.68
N GLU A 180 -4.21 20.85 -25.39
CA GLU A 180 -3.90 22.04 -24.58
C GLU A 180 -4.67 23.25 -25.11
N PRO A 181 -5.01 24.22 -24.24
CA PRO A 181 -5.78 25.41 -24.60
C PRO A 181 -5.20 26.20 -25.79
#